data_AF-A0A9E5EX50-F1
#
_entry.id   AF-A0A9E5EX50-F1
#
_cell.length_a   1.000
_cell.length_b   1.000
_cell.length_c   1.000
_cell.angle_alpha   90.00
_cell.angle_beta   90.00
_cell.angle_gamma   90.00
#
_symmetry.space_group_name_H-M   'P 1'
#
loop_
_entity.id
_entity.type
_entity.pdbx_description
1 polymer ?
#
loop_
_entity_poly.entity_id
_entity_poly.type
_entity_poly.pdbx_seq_one_letter_code
_entity_poly.pdbx_strand_id
1 'polypeptide(L)'
;VSAPQALVLWNNKFILRHAEHLAALAETYSTPSQRVRFIAQRLLCRLPTPAEEIAWLDYSQKHGLANFSRVLLNSSEFLFID
;
A
#
# COMPACT_ATOMS: atom_id res chain seq x y z
N VAL A 1 4.88 -10.22 -11.46
CA VAL A 1 5.69 -9.00 -11.68
C VAL A 1 7.18 -9.34 -11.56
N SER A 2 8.00 -8.98 -12.54
CA SER A 2 9.46 -9.14 -12.42
C SER A 2 10.08 -7.99 -11.60
N ALA A 3 11.19 -8.22 -10.89
CA ALA A 3 11.85 -7.19 -10.07
C ALA A 3 12.16 -5.87 -10.84
N PRO A 4 12.53 -5.88 -12.13
CA PRO A 4 12.67 -4.65 -12.92
C PRO A 4 11.35 -3.92 -13.16
N GLN A 5 10.25 -4.63 -13.38
CA GLN A 5 8.92 -4.02 -13.57
C GLN A 5 8.42 -3.37 -12.27
N ALA A 6 8.65 -4.02 -11.12
CA ALA A 6 8.35 -3.43 -9.81
C ALA A 6 9.13 -2.12 -9.59
N LEU A 7 10.38 -2.05 -10.06
CA LEU A 7 11.21 -0.84 -9.94
C LEU A 7 10.76 0.31 -10.86
N VAL A 8 10.28 -0.01 -12.06
CA VAL A 8 9.70 1.00 -12.98
C VAL A 8 8.40 1.56 -12.40
N LEU A 9 7.52 0.69 -11.90
CA LEU A 9 6.26 1.08 -11.25
C LEU A 9 6.50 1.86 -9.96
N TRP A 10 7.51 1.49 -9.18
CA TRP A 10 7.94 2.23 -8.01
C TRP A 10 8.16 3.69 -8.37
N ASN A 11 8.89 3.99 -9.44
CA ASN A 11 9.22 5.35 -9.86
C ASN A 11 8.15 6.03 -10.73
N ASN A 12 7.04 5.37 -11.02
CA ASN A 12 5.98 5.94 -11.83
C ASN A 12 5.21 7.01 -11.02
N LYS A 13 5.17 8.24 -11.56
CA LYS A 13 4.48 9.39 -10.94
C LYS A 13 2.99 9.11 -10.68
N PHE A 14 2.34 8.30 -11.51
CA PHE A 14 0.96 7.87 -11.32
C PHE A 14 0.81 7.07 -10.02
N ILE A 15 1.66 6.06 -9.82
CA ILE A 15 1.61 5.19 -8.64
C ILE A 15 1.96 5.96 -7.37
N LEU A 16 2.93 6.88 -7.44
CA LEU A 16 3.24 7.76 -6.31
C LEU A 16 2.02 8.60 -5.91
N ARG A 17 1.37 9.24 -6.88
CA ARG A 17 0.21 10.11 -6.61
C ARG A 17 -0.98 9.33 -6.06
N HIS A 18 -1.26 8.15 -6.60
CA HIS A 18 -2.33 7.29 -6.10
C HIS A 18 -2.03 6.75 -4.70
N ALA A 19 -0.77 6.42 -4.40
CA ALA A 19 -0.36 6.01 -3.06
C ALA A 19 -0.56 7.13 -2.02
N GLU A 20 -0.23 8.38 -2.37
CA GLU A 20 -0.49 9.55 -1.52
C GLU A 20 -1.98 9.77 -1.27
N HIS A 21 -2.81 9.70 -2.32
CA HIS A 21 -4.26 9.87 -2.19
C HIS A 21 -4.89 8.77 -1.34
N LEU A 22 -4.49 7.51 -1.54
CA LEU A 22 -4.99 6.41 -0.74
C LEU A 22 -4.58 6.56 0.73
N ALA A 23 -3.34 6.99 0.99
CA ALA A 23 -2.87 7.28 2.34
C ALA A 23 -3.68 8.40 3.00
N ALA A 24 -3.95 9.49 2.28
CA ALA A 24 -4.77 10.59 2.80
C ALA A 24 -6.20 10.15 3.16
N LEU A 25 -6.81 9.26 2.37
CA LEU A 25 -8.10 8.66 2.71
C LEU A 25 -8.00 7.77 3.95
N ALA A 26 -6.93 7.01 4.09
CA ALA A 26 -6.70 6.15 5.25
C ALA A 26 -6.51 6.95 6.54
N GLU A 27 -5.95 8.16 6.48
CA GLU A 27 -5.78 9.04 7.66
C GLU A 27 -7.11 9.46 8.31
N THR A 28 -8.24 9.34 7.60
CA THR A 28 -9.57 9.63 8.17
C THR A 28 -10.00 8.63 9.25
N TYR A 29 -9.35 7.47 9.34
CA TYR A 29 -9.62 6.46 10.36
C TYR A 29 -8.83 6.74 11.65
N SER A 30 -9.47 6.48 12.79
CA SER A 30 -8.94 6.86 14.11
C SER A 30 -7.75 6.02 14.57
N THR A 31 -7.70 4.73 14.23
CA THR A 31 -6.66 3.82 14.72
C THR A 31 -5.71 3.36 13.60
N PRO A 32 -4.40 3.21 13.86
CA PRO A 32 -3.45 2.70 12.88
C PRO A 32 -3.89 1.37 12.23
N SER A 33 -4.45 0.45 13.02
CA SER A 33 -5.01 -0.82 12.52
C SER A 33 -6.12 -0.62 11.50
N GLN A 34 -7.04 0.32 11.74
CA GLN A 34 -8.09 0.63 10.77
C GLN A 34 -7.51 1.19 9.46
N ARG A 35 -6.48 2.04 9.54
CA ARG A 35 -5.81 2.59 8.35
C ARG A 35 -5.17 1.49 7.50
N VAL A 36 -4.43 0.59 8.14
CA VAL A 36 -3.78 -0.55 7.47
C VAL A 36 -4.81 -1.49 6.85
N ARG A 37 -5.86 -1.85 7.60
CA ARG A 37 -6.95 -2.71 7.11
C ARG A 37 -7.68 -2.09 5.93
N PHE A 38 -7.95 -0.78 5.97
CA PHE A 38 -8.58 -0.05 4.88
C PHE A 38 -7.75 -0.12 3.59
N ILE A 39 -6.44 0.15 3.67
CA ILE A 39 -5.54 0.10 2.52
C ILE A 39 -5.48 -1.33 1.96
N ALA A 40 -5.31 -2.33 2.82
CA ALA A 40 -5.28 -3.74 2.43
C ALA A 40 -6.57 -4.18 1.72
N GLN A 41 -7.72 -3.82 2.29
CA GLN A 41 -9.02 -4.16 1.71
C GLN A 41 -9.25 -3.47 0.35
N ARG A 42 -8.75 -2.25 0.17
CA ARG A 42 -8.84 -1.51 -1.10
C ARG A 42 -7.94 -2.07 -2.18
N LEU A 43 -6.72 -2.48 -1.84
CA LEU A 43 -5.71 -2.88 -2.83
C LEU A 43 -5.70 -4.39 -3.11
N LEU A 44 -5.97 -5.20 -2.09
CA LEU A 44 -5.90 -6.66 -2.17
C LEU A 44 -7.28 -7.33 -2.15
N CYS A 45 -8.35 -6.54 -2.02
CA CYS A 45 -9.73 -7.02 -1.90
C CYS A 45 -9.94 -8.03 -0.75
N ARG A 46 -9.08 -7.98 0.28
CA ARG A 46 -9.15 -8.84 1.48
C ARG A 46 -8.63 -8.10 2.70
N LEU A 47 -9.00 -8.61 3.89
CA LEU A 47 -8.37 -8.18 5.13
C LEU A 47 -6.95 -8.78 5.27
N PRO A 48 -6.04 -8.10 5.99
CA PRO A 48 -4.78 -8.70 6.40
C PRO A 48 -5.02 -9.94 7.27
N THR A 49 -4.12 -10.91 7.18
CA THR A 49 -3.96 -11.91 8.23
C THR A 49 -3.36 -11.26 9.50
N PRO A 50 -3.46 -11.88 10.69
CA PRO A 50 -2.90 -11.30 11.91
C PRO A 50 -1.39 -11.01 11.82
N ALA A 51 -0.63 -11.88 11.17
CA ALA A 51 0.82 -11.69 10.97
C ALA A 51 1.12 -10.52 10.02
N GLU A 52 0.37 -10.41 8.93
CA GLU A 52 0.48 -9.28 8.00
C GLU A 52 0.12 -7.97 8.67
N GLU A 53 -0.95 -7.93 9.47
CA GLU A 53 -1.37 -6.72 10.16
C GLU A 53 -0.27 -6.20 11.10
N ILE A 54 0.38 -7.08 11.86
CA ILE A 54 1.50 -6.71 12.73
C ILE A 54 2.68 -6.14 11.92
N ALA A 55 3.09 -6.84 10.86
CA ALA A 55 4.22 -6.41 10.02
C ALA A 55 3.93 -5.10 9.27
N TRP A 56 2.70 -4.93 8.77
CA TRP A 56 2.28 -3.74 8.05
C TRP A 56 2.09 -2.54 8.98
N LEU A 57 1.65 -2.77 10.22
CA LEU A 57 1.62 -1.72 11.24
C LEU A 57 3.02 -1.19 11.53
N ASP A 58 3.98 -2.08 11.83
CA ASP A 58 5.38 -1.71 12.07
C ASP A 58 5.95 -0.93 10.88
N TYR A 59 5.77 -1.45 9.67
CA TYR A 59 6.23 -0.79 8.45
C TYR A 59 5.58 0.58 8.25
N SER A 60 4.26 0.69 8.40
CA SER A 60 3.52 1.94 8.21
C SER A 60 3.88 3.01 9.23
N GLN A 61 4.22 2.62 10.47
CA GLN A 61 4.70 3.54 11.50
C GLN A 61 6.10 4.04 11.17
N LYS A 62 6.98 3.16 10.68
CA LYS A 62 8.37 3.50 10.34
C LYS A 62 8.50 4.32 9.06
N HIS A 63 7.66 4.06 8.06
CA HIS A 63 7.81 4.61 6.71
C HIS A 63 6.63 5.46 6.22
N GLY A 64 5.54 5.54 6.99
CA GLY A 64 4.32 6.28 6.64
C GLY A 64 3.37 5.50 5.71
N LEU A 65 2.10 5.90 5.72
CA LEU A 65 1.03 5.25 4.96
C LEU A 65 1.17 5.36 3.44
N ALA A 66 1.81 6.43 2.94
CA ALA A 66 2.06 6.60 1.51
C ALA A 66 3.06 5.55 1.00
N ASN A 67 4.16 5.31 1.73
CA ASN A 67 5.11 4.27 1.36
C ASN A 67 4.52 2.88 1.54
N PHE A 68 3.71 2.66 2.56
CA PHE A 68 2.98 1.40 2.72
C PHE A 68 2.03 1.12 1.54
N SER A 69 1.21 2.11 1.15
CA SER A 69 0.33 2.03 -0.01
C SER A 69 1.11 1.73 -1.29
N ARG A 70 2.28 2.37 -1.47
CA ARG A 70 3.18 2.14 -2.62
C ARG A 70 3.73 0.72 -2.64
N VAL A 71 4.16 0.19 -1.50
CA VAL A 71 4.63 -1.22 -1.40
C VAL A 71 3.52 -2.17 -1.81
N LEU A 72 2.31 -1.99 -1.29
CA LEU A 72 1.19 -2.87 -1.63
C LEU A 72 0.80 -2.77 -3.11
N LEU A 73 0.73 -1.56 -3.68
CA LEU A 73 0.48 -1.35 -5.11
C LEU A 73 1.51 -2.05 -6.00
N ASN A 74 2.78 -2.09 -5.56
CA ASN A 74 3.87 -2.76 -6.28
C ASN A 74 3.97 -4.26 -5.99
N SER A 75 3.25 -4.76 -4.98
CA SER A 75 3.17 -6.19 -4.66
C SER A 75 2.09 -6.93 -5.46
N SER A 76 1.14 -6.20 -6.06
CA SER A 76 0.08 -6.77 -6.88
C SER A 76 0.62 -7.28 -8.21
N GLU A 77 0.43 -8.58 -8.47
CA GLU A 77 1.02 -9.29 -9.60
C GLU A 77 0.47 -8.88 -11.00
N PHE A 78 -0.58 -8.05 -11.04
CA PHE A 78 -1.39 -7.75 -12.24
C PHE A 78 -1.33 -6.30 -12.72
N LEU A 79 -0.42 -5.47 -12.22
CA LEU A 79 -0.34 -4.07 -12.66
C LEU A 79 0.39 -3.95 -14.01
N PHE A 80 -0.38 -3.90 -15.10
CA PHE A 80 0.06 -3.46 -16.42
C PHE A 80 -0.35 -2.00 -16.61
N ILE A 81 0.62 -1.09 -16.73
CA ILE A 81 0.39 0.26 -17.24
C ILE A 81 1.07 0.28 -18.60
N ASP A 82 0.29 0.16 -19.67
CA ASP A 82 0.74 0.42 -21.03
C ASP A 82 0.97 1.94 -21.23
#